data_AF-A0A1I3SWX3-F1
#
_entry.id   AF-A0A1I3SWX3-F1
#
_cell.length_a   1.000
_cell.length_b   1.000
_cell.length_c   1.000
_cell.angle_alpha   90.00
_cell.angle_beta   90.00
_cell.angle_gamma   90.00
#
_symmetry.space_group_name_H-M   'P 1'
#
loop_
_entity.id
_entity.type
_entity.pdbx_description
1 polymer ?
#
loop_
_entity_poly.entity_id
_entity_poly.type
_entity_poly.pdbx_seq_one_letter_code
_entity_poly.pdbx_strand_id
1 'polypeptide(L)'
;MLRLSLLCVVLGFAFLTAGCGGPKQTPPVQREPEGSPVQLRKDLGVIAESGTGDSALQPIVMGMTALDPNFAKKKELEASYKKLMSAGSPDQRKQLATEMIGIIDSASPAAATP
;
A
#
# COMPACT_ATOMS: atom_id res chain seq x y z
N MET A 1 32.79 -33.96 -16.00
CA MET A 1 32.45 -34.53 -17.32
C MET A 1 30.94 -34.69 -17.40
N LEU A 2 30.37 -34.10 -18.43
CA LEU A 2 28.95 -33.98 -18.79
C LEU A 2 28.54 -35.17 -19.67
N ARG A 3 27.38 -35.79 -19.41
CA ARG A 3 26.57 -36.62 -20.35
C ARG A 3 25.13 -36.48 -19.85
N LEU A 4 24.17 -35.78 -20.46
CA LEU A 4 23.72 -35.64 -21.85
C LEU A 4 23.33 -36.96 -22.53
N SER A 5 22.08 -37.37 -22.35
CA SER A 5 21.11 -37.79 -23.38
C SER A 5 19.92 -38.46 -22.68
N LEU A 6 18.73 -37.84 -22.64
CA LEU A 6 17.76 -37.73 -23.73
C LEU A 6 17.06 -39.07 -24.04
N LEU A 7 15.73 -39.00 -23.94
CA LEU A 7 14.71 -39.66 -24.80
C LEU A 7 13.80 -40.73 -24.15
N CYS A 8 12.50 -40.49 -24.37
CA CYS A 8 11.33 -41.37 -24.38
C CYS A 8 10.57 -41.59 -23.06
N VAL A 9 9.39 -40.99 -22.84
CA VAL A 9 8.07 -41.24 -23.52
C VAL A 9 7.63 -42.66 -23.16
N VAL A 10 6.51 -42.98 -22.50
CA VAL A 10 5.14 -42.49 -22.36
C VAL A 10 4.62 -43.20 -21.07
N LEU A 11 3.55 -42.87 -20.34
CA LEU A 11 2.13 -43.09 -20.69
C LEU A 11 1.38 -43.18 -19.35
N GLY A 12 0.26 -42.47 -19.24
CA GLY A 12 -0.89 -42.91 -18.44
C GLY A 12 -0.86 -42.60 -16.95
N PHE A 13 -1.55 -41.54 -16.54
CA PHE A 13 -2.71 -41.74 -15.68
C PHE A 13 -3.71 -40.60 -15.95
N ALA A 14 -4.68 -40.90 -16.79
CA ALA A 14 -5.90 -40.13 -16.94
C ALA A 14 -6.66 -40.18 -15.62
N PHE A 15 -6.45 -39.21 -14.73
CA PHE A 15 -7.44 -38.89 -13.72
C PHE A 15 -8.44 -37.92 -14.34
N LEU A 16 -9.50 -38.50 -14.92
CA LEU A 16 -10.80 -37.84 -15.01
C LEU A 16 -11.28 -37.58 -13.57
N THR A 17 -10.89 -36.44 -13.01
CA THR A 17 -11.76 -35.76 -12.04
C THR A 17 -12.46 -34.67 -12.81
N ALA A 18 -13.72 -34.93 -13.18
CA ALA A 18 -14.68 -33.91 -13.55
C ALA A 18 -14.93 -33.02 -12.31
N GLY A 19 -13.98 -32.15 -12.03
CA GLY A 19 -14.13 -30.99 -11.18
C GLY A 19 -13.93 -29.79 -12.08
N CYS A 20 -14.96 -28.96 -12.21
CA CYS A 20 -14.87 -27.63 -12.82
C CYS A 20 -13.72 -26.86 -12.16
N GLY A 21 -12.52 -26.96 -12.71
CA GLY A 21 -11.42 -26.06 -12.48
C GLY A 21 -11.72 -24.75 -13.20
N GLY A 22 -12.73 -24.02 -12.73
CA GLY A 22 -12.80 -22.60 -13.01
C GLY A 22 -11.49 -22.00 -12.51
N PRO A 23 -10.78 -21.16 -13.30
CA PRO A 23 -9.69 -20.39 -12.74
C PRO A 23 -10.28 -19.69 -11.52
N LYS A 24 -9.73 -19.95 -10.33
CA LYS A 24 -9.95 -19.10 -9.17
C LYS A 24 -9.48 -17.72 -9.63
N GLN A 25 -10.43 -16.92 -10.10
CA GLN A 25 -10.33 -15.49 -10.13
C GLN A 25 -10.01 -15.13 -8.68
N THR A 26 -8.72 -14.96 -8.40
CA THR A 26 -8.32 -14.07 -7.33
C THR A 26 -9.17 -12.83 -7.53
N PRO A 27 -10.00 -12.43 -6.54
CA PRO A 27 -10.75 -11.19 -6.68
C PRO A 27 -9.74 -10.14 -7.12
N PRO A 28 -10.06 -9.29 -8.11
CA PRO A 28 -9.13 -8.27 -8.55
C PRO A 28 -8.70 -7.56 -7.28
N VAL A 29 -7.42 -7.69 -6.93
CA VAL A 29 -6.83 -6.91 -5.85
C VAL A 29 -7.05 -5.49 -6.34
N GLN A 30 -8.07 -4.83 -5.80
CA GLN A 30 -8.27 -3.41 -6.00
C GLN A 30 -7.00 -2.80 -5.44
N ARG A 31 -6.01 -2.57 -6.31
CA ARG A 31 -4.91 -1.67 -5.97
C ARG A 31 -5.62 -0.37 -5.71
N GLU A 32 -5.66 0.03 -4.44
CA GLU A 32 -6.08 1.36 -4.09
C GLU A 32 -5.32 2.33 -5.00
N PRO A 33 -6.02 3.30 -5.61
CA PRO A 33 -5.39 4.24 -6.51
C PRO A 33 -4.19 4.86 -5.81
N GLU A 34 -3.06 4.95 -6.50
CA GLU A 34 -1.93 5.76 -6.03
C GLU A 34 -2.44 7.18 -5.78
N GLY A 35 -2.14 7.75 -4.61
CA GLY A 35 -2.68 9.05 -4.19
C GLY A 35 -4.05 9.02 -3.55
N SER A 36 -4.68 7.84 -3.39
CA SER A 36 -5.89 7.75 -2.58
C SER A 36 -5.58 8.06 -1.10
N PRO A 37 -6.51 8.71 -0.37
CA PRO A 37 -6.34 8.96 1.06
C PRO A 37 -6.09 7.67 1.87
N VAL A 38 -6.65 6.55 1.44
CA VAL A 38 -6.50 5.25 2.10
C VAL A 38 -5.08 4.70 1.94
N GLN A 39 -4.52 4.75 0.73
CA GLN A 39 -3.13 4.36 0.49
C GLN A 39 -2.16 5.29 1.23
N LEU A 40 -2.38 6.61 1.19
CA LEU A 40 -1.57 7.59 1.91
C LEU A 40 -1.60 7.33 3.43
N ARG A 41 -2.77 7.02 4.00
CA ARG A 41 -2.93 6.65 5.40
C ARG A 41 -2.12 5.41 5.76
N LYS A 42 -2.12 4.39 4.90
CA LYS A 42 -1.36 3.15 5.11
C LYS A 42 0.14 3.42 5.13
N ASP A 43 0.65 4.22 4.18
CA ASP A 43 2.08 4.56 4.11
C ASP A 43 2.52 5.42 5.30
N LEU A 44 1.67 6.35 5.75
CA LEU A 44 1.87 7.08 7.00
C LEU A 44 1.85 6.16 8.23
N GLY A 45 1.03 5.11 8.21
CA GLY A 45 0.96 4.10 9.28
C GLY A 45 2.31 3.43 9.50
N VAL A 46 2.99 3.06 8.41
CA VAL A 46 4.34 2.49 8.49
C VAL A 46 5.30 3.45 9.21
N ILE A 47 5.27 4.74 8.88
CA ILE A 47 6.10 5.75 9.57
C ILE A 47 5.69 5.97 11.02
N ALA A 48 4.38 5.95 11.32
CA ALA A 48 3.88 6.08 12.68
C ALA A 48 4.37 4.94 13.60
N GLU A 49 4.50 3.73 13.06
CA GLU A 49 4.99 2.57 13.81
C GLU A 49 6.53 2.56 13.94
N SER A 50 7.25 2.69 12.83
CA SER A 50 8.70 2.53 12.80
C SER A 50 9.47 3.80 13.15
N GLY A 51 8.94 4.98 12.80
CA GLY A 51 9.61 6.29 12.91
C GLY A 51 10.77 6.46 11.93
N THR A 52 11.13 5.40 11.21
CA THR A 52 12.18 5.34 10.22
C THR A 52 11.63 4.68 8.97
N GLY A 53 11.87 5.29 7.82
CA GLY A 53 11.26 4.81 6.60
C GLY A 53 11.58 5.72 5.45
N ASP A 54 12.86 5.92 5.13
CA ASP A 54 13.24 6.62 3.91
C ASP A 54 12.57 5.98 2.68
N SER A 55 12.38 4.65 2.71
CA SER A 55 11.59 3.89 1.73
C SER A 55 10.08 4.17 1.76
N ALA A 56 9.54 4.62 2.90
CA ALA A 56 8.13 5.01 3.07
C ALA A 56 7.88 6.51 2.84
N LEU A 57 8.91 7.37 2.92
CA LEU A 57 8.79 8.79 2.61
C LEU A 57 8.47 9.01 1.13
N GLN A 58 9.10 8.24 0.24
CA GLN A 58 8.89 8.36 -1.20
C GLN A 58 7.44 8.07 -1.66
N PRO A 59 6.78 6.97 -1.23
CA PRO A 59 5.37 6.76 -1.54
C PRO A 59 4.45 7.82 -0.90
N ILE A 60 4.79 8.39 0.25
CA ILE A 60 4.04 9.52 0.83
C ILE A 60 4.15 10.78 -0.04
N VAL A 61 5.34 11.08 -0.59
CA VAL A 61 5.55 12.21 -1.52
C VAL A 61 4.68 12.04 -2.76
N MET A 62 4.70 10.84 -3.35
CA MET A 62 3.86 10.50 -4.50
C MET A 62 2.37 10.59 -4.15
N GLY A 63 1.98 10.04 -2.99
CA GLY A 63 0.61 10.05 -2.50
C GLY A 63 0.08 11.47 -2.29
N MET A 64 0.88 12.36 -1.68
CA MET A 64 0.54 13.78 -1.52
C MET A 64 0.41 14.51 -2.86
N THR A 65 1.24 14.17 -3.84
CA THR A 65 1.21 14.78 -5.18
C THR A 65 -0.03 14.33 -5.97
N ALA A 66 -0.39 13.05 -5.86
CA ALA A 66 -1.54 12.46 -6.52
C ALA A 66 -2.87 12.64 -5.74
N LEU A 67 -2.82 13.21 -4.54
CA LEU A 67 -3.99 13.44 -3.69
C LEU A 67 -4.98 14.41 -4.36
N ASP A 68 -6.25 14.02 -4.35
CA ASP A 68 -7.35 14.79 -4.93
C ASP A 68 -7.27 16.28 -4.52
N PRO A 69 -7.29 17.22 -5.49
CA PRO A 69 -7.19 18.65 -5.19
C PRO A 69 -8.34 19.18 -4.33
N ASN A 70 -9.49 18.51 -4.34
CA ASN A 70 -10.67 18.84 -3.54
C ASN A 70 -10.73 18.05 -2.23
N PHE A 71 -9.67 17.31 -1.86
CA PHE A 71 -9.63 16.58 -0.61
C PHE A 71 -9.89 17.51 0.58
N ALA A 72 -10.86 17.13 1.42
CA ALA A 72 -11.18 17.87 2.63
C ALA A 72 -9.93 17.95 3.52
N LYS A 73 -9.62 19.14 4.04
CA LYS A 73 -8.40 19.40 4.84
C LYS A 73 -7.06 19.20 4.12
N LYS A 74 -7.02 19.21 2.78
CA LYS A 74 -5.76 19.17 2.00
C LYS A 74 -4.70 20.16 2.50
N LYS A 75 -5.09 21.40 2.83
CA LYS A 75 -4.17 22.43 3.35
C LYS A 75 -3.54 22.06 4.70
N GLU A 76 -4.33 21.50 5.62
CA GLU A 76 -3.81 21.03 6.91
C GLU A 76 -2.86 19.85 6.69
N LEU A 77 -3.24 18.92 5.82
CA LEU A 77 -2.42 17.75 5.49
C LEU A 77 -1.08 18.14 4.83
N GLU A 78 -1.08 19.10 3.90
CA GLU A 78 0.12 19.65 3.28
C GLU A 78 1.03 20.37 4.29
N ALA A 79 0.44 21.09 5.25
CA ALA A 79 1.20 21.74 6.31
C ALA A 79 1.90 20.70 7.20
N SER A 80 1.20 19.64 7.61
CA SER A 80 1.78 18.57 8.43
C SER A 80 2.78 17.71 7.64
N TYR A 81 2.57 17.52 6.33
CA TYR A 81 3.55 16.89 5.44
C TYR A 81 4.87 17.67 5.38
N LYS A 82 4.83 19.01 5.26
CA LYS A 82 6.06 19.83 5.29
C LYS A 82 6.83 19.69 6.59
N LYS A 83 6.11 19.59 7.72
CA LYS A 83 6.73 19.31 9.03
C LYS A 83 7.36 17.91 9.05
N LEU A 84 6.66 16.91 8.51
CA LEU A 84 7.16 15.53 8.43
C LEU A 84 8.49 15.44 7.65
N MET A 85 8.60 16.14 6.52
CA MET A 85 9.85 16.19 5.73
C MET A 85 10.98 16.94 6.42
N SER A 86 10.64 17.85 7.33
CA SER A 86 11.60 18.65 8.10
C SER A 86 11.92 18.04 9.47
N ALA A 87 11.35 16.87 9.80
CA ALA A 87 11.49 16.24 11.10
C ALA A 87 12.91 15.69 11.29
N GLY A 88 13.58 16.14 12.36
CA GLY A 88 14.98 15.80 12.64
C GLY A 88 15.16 14.47 13.36
N SER A 89 14.09 13.90 13.93
CA SER A 89 14.15 12.64 14.70
C SER A 89 13.06 11.65 14.30
N PRO A 90 13.29 10.33 14.54
CA PRO A 90 12.27 9.30 14.33
C PRO A 90 10.99 9.53 15.12
N ASP A 91 11.10 9.94 16.39
CA ASP A 91 9.91 10.18 17.24
C ASP A 91 9.07 11.34 16.74
N GLN A 92 9.70 12.41 16.25
CA GLN A 92 8.98 13.50 15.59
C GLN A 92 8.24 13.01 14.34
N ARG A 93 8.87 12.14 13.54
CA ARG A 93 8.21 11.55 12.36
C ARG A 93 7.01 10.70 12.75
N LYS A 94 7.10 9.90 13.81
CA LYS A 94 5.98 9.09 14.31
C LYS A 94 4.78 9.96 14.70
N GLN A 95 5.04 11.01 15.48
CA GLN A 95 4.01 11.93 15.94
C GLN A 95 3.35 12.65 14.76
N LEU A 96 4.15 13.17 13.82
CA LEU A 96 3.64 13.88 12.64
C LEU A 96 2.88 12.95 11.70
N ALA A 97 3.34 11.71 11.50
CA ALA A 97 2.62 10.72 10.71
C ALA A 97 1.27 10.37 11.36
N THR A 98 1.22 10.23 12.68
CA THR A 98 -0.01 10.00 13.44
C THR A 98 -0.98 11.18 13.32
N GLU A 99 -0.48 12.42 13.42
CA GLU A 99 -1.28 13.64 13.20
C GLU A 99 -1.88 13.65 11.79
N MET A 100 -1.08 13.34 10.77
CA MET A 100 -1.54 13.27 9.37
C MET A 100 -2.61 12.20 9.16
N ILE A 101 -2.47 11.02 9.77
CA ILE A 101 -3.51 9.98 9.76
C ILE A 101 -4.81 10.52 10.38
N GLY A 102 -4.72 11.23 11.51
CA GLY A 102 -5.89 11.86 12.13
C GLY A 102 -6.58 12.89 11.23
N ILE A 103 -5.81 13.67 10.45
CA ILE A 103 -6.35 14.60 9.45
C ILE A 103 -7.10 13.84 8.35
N ILE A 104 -6.50 12.75 7.85
CA ILE A 104 -7.10 11.91 6.80
C ILE A 104 -8.40 11.26 7.30
N ASP A 105 -8.38 10.68 8.49
CA ASP A 105 -9.54 10.02 9.11
C ASP A 105 -10.66 11.01 9.42
N SER A 106 -10.31 12.25 9.80
CA SER A 106 -11.28 13.32 10.02
C SER A 106 -11.87 13.89 8.71
N ALA A 107 -11.16 13.74 7.60
CA ALA A 107 -11.56 14.24 6.28
C ALA A 107 -12.36 13.20 5.47
N SER A 108 -12.21 11.91 5.79
CA SER A 108 -12.92 10.82 5.13
C SER A 108 -14.00 10.25 6.06
N PRO A 109 -15.31 10.49 5.80
CA PRO A 109 -16.39 9.93 6.63
C PRO A 109 -16.50 8.39 6.54
N ALA A 110 -15.66 7.71 5.76
CA ALA A 110 -15.74 6.27 5.52
C ALA A 110 -15.02 5.39 6.57
N ALA A 111 -14.16 5.97 7.44
CA ALA A 111 -13.40 5.19 8.44
C ALA A 111 -14.12 5.02 9.79
N ALA A 112 -15.25 5.69 10.01
CA ALA A 112 -16.05 5.58 11.22
C ALA A 112 -17.24 4.62 11.01
N THR A 113 -16.97 3.34 10.77
CA THR A 113 -17.99 2.29 10.92
C THR A 113 -17.55 1.38 12.08
N PRO A 114 -18.35 1.30 13.17
CA PRO A 114 -18.00 0.56 14.39
C PRO A 114 -17.93 -0.97 14.20
#